data_AF-A0A9X1F8M5-F1
#
_entry.id   AF-A0A9X1F8M5-F1
#
_cell.length_a   1.000
_cell.length_b   1.000
_cell.length_c   1.000
_cell.angle_alpha   90.00
_cell.angle_beta   90.00
_cell.angle_gamma   90.00
#
_symmetry.space_group_name_H-M   'P 1'
#
loop_
_entity.id
_entity.type
_entity.pdbx_description
1 polymer ?
#
loop_
_entity_poly.entity_id
_entity_poly.type
_entity_poly.pdbx_seq_one_letter_code
_entity_poly.pdbx_strand_id
1 'polypeptide(L)'
;MVRDTIKDKDYFNDFIDRLKKSQEKRYEKFSKNSIKEDRIPIVKYDMSNNYLRMVIAKYSRGDNMFTNELLVDMLNAIKLLDESWYKNHSGIIPSQKNRGVFLKQYGQSNYIFLIDLLSISILSNIKLKDAIPIIKFIDNDGVKDFIFNFLISSLDENRKPMEKESYEEFFGINEMYGRLKTIIKETDKNTAEKELKYFLENEWYASFKNTPLYNQHNTPHNTYAGYWCFIAAAIVKIKGLDDSSFRDNKYYPKDMLSHEMQN
;
A
#
# COMPACT_ATOMS: atom_id res chain seq x y z
N MET A 1 0.49 -23.18 -3.83
CA MET A 1 1.52 -23.34 -2.77
C MET A 1 1.50 -22.06 -1.94
N VAL A 2 1.77 -22.12 -0.64
CA VAL A 2 1.89 -20.90 0.20
C VAL A 2 3.09 -20.09 -0.32
N ARG A 3 2.92 -18.77 -0.51
CA ARG A 3 4.00 -17.88 -1.00
C ARG A 3 4.90 -17.40 0.12
N ASP A 4 4.32 -17.15 1.28
CA ASP A 4 5.08 -16.74 2.45
C ASP A 4 5.91 -17.92 2.99
N THR A 5 7.10 -17.60 3.47
CA THR A 5 8.06 -18.60 3.98
C THR A 5 8.19 -18.57 5.50
N ILE A 6 7.48 -17.65 6.18
CA ILE A 6 7.55 -17.44 7.62
C ILE A 6 6.34 -18.06 8.33
N LYS A 7 5.15 -17.94 7.76
CA LYS A 7 3.90 -18.48 8.28
C LYS A 7 3.23 -19.43 7.29
N ASP A 8 2.49 -20.40 7.81
CA ASP A 8 1.81 -21.41 7.03
C ASP A 8 0.40 -20.98 6.60
N LYS A 9 -0.28 -21.87 5.87
CA LYS A 9 -1.64 -21.65 5.36
C LYS A 9 -2.65 -21.44 6.50
N ASP A 10 -2.52 -22.16 7.60
CA ASP A 10 -3.48 -22.13 8.71
C ASP A 10 -3.40 -20.80 9.46
N TYR A 11 -2.19 -20.27 9.67
CA TYR A 11 -2.00 -18.91 10.17
C TYR A 11 -2.75 -17.88 9.32
N PHE A 12 -2.65 -17.95 7.99
CA PHE A 12 -3.33 -16.99 7.12
C PHE A 12 -4.85 -17.21 7.07
N ASN A 13 -5.33 -18.45 7.20
CA ASN A 13 -6.77 -18.73 7.37
C ASN A 13 -7.29 -18.01 8.62
N ASP A 14 -6.66 -18.22 9.77
CA ASP A 14 -7.04 -17.59 11.04
C ASP A 14 -6.97 -16.07 10.98
N PHE A 15 -5.92 -15.53 10.35
CA PHE A 15 -5.73 -14.10 10.14
C PHE A 15 -6.91 -13.50 9.36
N ILE A 16 -7.23 -14.09 8.20
CA ILE A 16 -8.29 -13.61 7.31
C ILE A 16 -9.65 -13.71 7.99
N ASP A 17 -9.94 -14.84 8.66
CA ASP A 17 -11.21 -15.06 9.34
C ASP A 17 -11.43 -14.07 10.50
N ARG A 18 -10.37 -13.75 11.24
CA ARG A 18 -10.42 -12.74 12.30
C ARG A 18 -10.72 -11.35 11.73
N LEU A 19 -10.12 -10.98 10.60
CA LEU A 19 -10.41 -9.71 9.96
C LEU A 19 -11.83 -9.68 9.39
N LYS A 20 -12.30 -10.75 8.74
CA LYS A 20 -13.70 -10.88 8.27
C LYS A 20 -14.71 -10.67 9.40
N LYS A 21 -14.54 -11.39 10.52
CA LYS A 21 -15.37 -11.21 11.73
C LYS A 21 -15.32 -9.77 12.28
N SER A 22 -14.14 -9.14 12.22
CA SER A 22 -14.00 -7.73 12.62
C SER A 22 -14.76 -6.79 11.69
N GLN A 23 -14.79 -7.04 10.37
CA GLN A 23 -15.56 -6.24 9.42
C GLN A 23 -17.05 -6.39 9.66
N GLU A 24 -17.55 -7.63 9.77
CA GLU A 24 -18.95 -7.95 10.03
C GLU A 24 -19.47 -7.20 11.27
N LYS A 25 -18.73 -7.29 12.39
CA LYS A 25 -19.07 -6.59 13.63
C LYS A 25 -19.13 -5.06 13.46
N ARG A 26 -18.30 -4.48 12.59
CA ARG A 26 -18.31 -3.03 12.35
C ARG A 26 -19.45 -2.60 11.44
N TYR A 27 -19.75 -3.37 10.41
CA TYR A 27 -20.95 -3.14 9.59
C TYR A 27 -22.24 -3.26 10.40
N GLU A 28 -22.33 -4.23 11.31
CA GLU A 28 -23.46 -4.34 12.23
C GLU A 28 -23.59 -3.08 13.10
N LYS A 29 -22.48 -2.59 13.67
CA LYS A 29 -22.48 -1.35 14.44
C LYS A 29 -22.90 -0.13 13.62
N PHE A 30 -22.50 -0.04 12.35
CA PHE A 30 -22.98 1.00 11.44
C PHE A 30 -24.48 0.88 11.19
N SER A 31 -25.01 -0.31 10.91
CA SER A 31 -26.45 -0.51 10.69
C SER A 31 -27.31 -0.15 11.90
N LYS A 32 -26.74 -0.27 13.12
CA LYS A 32 -27.39 0.08 14.39
C LYS A 32 -27.13 1.53 14.83
N ASN A 33 -26.41 2.33 14.03
CA ASN A 33 -25.95 3.68 14.38
C ASN A 33 -25.25 3.73 15.75
N SER A 34 -24.49 2.68 16.11
CA SER A 34 -23.90 2.52 17.44
C SER A 34 -22.43 2.96 17.49
N ILE A 35 -21.94 3.66 16.48
CA ILE A 35 -20.59 4.24 16.42
C ILE A 35 -20.77 5.74 16.62
N LYS A 36 -20.05 6.31 17.58
CA LYS A 36 -20.06 7.76 17.80
C LYS A 36 -19.64 8.49 16.53
N GLU A 37 -20.33 9.58 16.20
CA GLU A 37 -20.16 10.31 14.95
C GLU A 37 -18.70 10.73 14.68
N ASP A 38 -18.02 11.25 15.71
CA ASP A 38 -16.60 11.64 15.68
C ASP A 38 -15.64 10.47 15.44
N ARG A 39 -16.09 9.23 15.69
CA ARG A 39 -15.31 8.01 15.49
C ARG A 39 -15.57 7.34 14.14
N ILE A 40 -16.58 7.76 13.40
CA ILE A 40 -16.92 7.17 12.10
C ILE A 40 -15.72 7.17 11.15
N PRO A 41 -14.99 8.29 10.92
CA PRO A 41 -13.93 8.32 9.94
C PRO A 41 -12.77 7.38 10.29
N ILE A 42 -12.31 7.40 11.55
CA ILE A 42 -11.23 6.52 12.00
C ILE A 42 -11.61 5.03 11.97
N VAL A 43 -12.88 4.70 12.23
CA VAL A 43 -13.36 3.31 12.09
C VAL A 43 -13.35 2.88 10.62
N LYS A 44 -13.81 3.73 9.70
CA LYS A 44 -13.77 3.43 8.26
C LYS A 44 -12.35 3.28 7.73
N TYR A 45 -11.42 4.13 8.16
CA TYR A 45 -10.01 4.01 7.81
C TYR A 45 -9.41 2.67 8.27
N ASP A 46 -9.72 2.24 9.49
CA ASP A 46 -9.26 0.95 10.00
C ASP A 46 -9.93 -0.24 9.27
N MET A 47 -11.20 -0.10 8.87
CA MET A 47 -11.85 -1.10 8.01
C MET A 47 -11.20 -1.17 6.62
N SER A 48 -10.83 -0.03 6.03
CA SER A 48 -10.08 0.02 4.76
C SER A 48 -8.74 -0.72 4.89
N ASN A 49 -7.99 -0.46 5.96
CA ASN A 49 -6.75 -1.17 6.27
C ASN A 49 -6.97 -2.68 6.42
N ASN A 50 -8.04 -3.11 7.08
CA ASN A 50 -8.33 -4.54 7.23
C ASN A 50 -8.61 -5.24 5.89
N TYR A 51 -9.32 -4.59 4.96
CA TYR A 51 -9.52 -5.16 3.63
C TYR A 51 -8.19 -5.29 2.87
N LEU A 52 -7.35 -4.24 2.87
CA LEU A 52 -6.03 -4.32 2.24
C LEU A 52 -5.17 -5.43 2.88
N ARG A 53 -5.16 -5.53 4.21
CA ARG A 53 -4.43 -6.59 4.92
C ARG A 53 -4.96 -7.99 4.62
N MET A 54 -6.27 -8.16 4.42
CA MET A 54 -6.84 -9.42 3.95
C MET A 54 -6.33 -9.77 2.55
N VAL A 55 -6.30 -8.80 1.62
CA VAL A 55 -5.76 -8.99 0.26
C VAL A 55 -4.29 -9.42 0.32
N ILE A 56 -3.47 -8.74 1.13
CA ILE A 56 -2.05 -9.09 1.32
C ILE A 56 -1.91 -10.49 1.94
N ALA A 57 -2.70 -10.83 2.95
CA ALA A 57 -2.68 -12.15 3.58
C ALA A 57 -3.12 -13.28 2.61
N LYS A 58 -4.09 -13.02 1.73
CA LYS A 58 -4.49 -13.94 0.65
C LYS A 58 -3.36 -14.16 -0.34
N TYR A 59 -2.62 -13.10 -0.69
CA TYR A 59 -1.41 -13.23 -1.51
C TYR A 59 -0.39 -14.16 -0.84
N SER A 60 -0.07 -13.89 0.43
CA SER A 60 0.83 -14.72 1.26
C SER A 60 0.41 -16.18 1.34
N ARG A 61 -0.89 -16.43 1.50
CA ARG A 61 -1.49 -17.77 1.56
C ARG A 61 -1.37 -18.57 0.26
N GLY A 62 -1.13 -17.89 -0.87
CA GLY A 62 -1.01 -18.53 -2.18
C GLY A 62 -2.25 -18.42 -3.06
N ASP A 63 -3.19 -17.52 -2.74
CA ASP A 63 -4.43 -17.36 -3.50
C ASP A 63 -4.15 -16.75 -4.89
N ASN A 64 -5.08 -16.97 -5.84
CA ASN A 64 -5.06 -16.30 -7.14
C ASN A 64 -5.56 -14.84 -6.99
N MET A 65 -4.71 -13.88 -7.34
CA MET A 65 -4.98 -12.44 -7.14
C MET A 65 -5.96 -11.81 -8.12
N PHE A 66 -6.30 -12.51 -9.20
CA PHE A 66 -7.16 -12.03 -10.28
C PHE A 66 -8.59 -12.56 -10.17
N THR A 67 -9.05 -12.81 -8.94
CA THR A 67 -10.41 -13.31 -8.66
C THR A 67 -11.36 -12.16 -8.34
N ASN A 68 -12.65 -12.35 -8.63
CA ASN A 68 -13.70 -11.38 -8.28
C ASN A 68 -13.77 -11.11 -6.78
N GLU A 69 -13.50 -12.11 -5.93
CA GLU A 69 -13.49 -11.93 -4.47
C GLU A 69 -12.44 -10.90 -4.04
N LEU A 70 -11.22 -10.99 -4.59
CA LEU A 70 -10.15 -10.06 -4.28
C LEU A 70 -10.37 -8.67 -4.85
N LEU A 71 -10.96 -8.59 -6.04
CA LEU A 71 -11.39 -7.31 -6.61
C LEU A 71 -12.42 -6.63 -5.69
N VAL A 72 -13.39 -7.37 -5.16
CA VAL A 72 -14.39 -6.83 -4.22
C VAL A 72 -13.74 -6.34 -2.93
N ASP A 73 -12.79 -7.09 -2.35
CA ASP A 73 -12.05 -6.65 -1.16
C ASP A 73 -11.25 -5.36 -1.43
N MET A 74 -10.58 -5.26 -2.59
CA MET A 74 -9.87 -4.06 -3.01
C MET A 74 -10.82 -2.86 -3.16
N LEU A 75 -11.95 -3.03 -3.86
CA LEU A 75 -12.94 -1.96 -4.04
C LEU A 75 -13.56 -1.51 -2.71
N ASN A 76 -13.77 -2.44 -1.77
CA ASN A 76 -14.21 -2.09 -0.42
C ASN A 76 -13.14 -1.31 0.35
N ALA A 77 -11.86 -1.67 0.23
CA ALA A 77 -10.76 -0.90 0.82
C ALA A 77 -10.75 0.53 0.29
N ILE A 78 -10.86 0.72 -1.04
CA ILE A 78 -10.84 2.03 -1.69
C ILE A 78 -12.05 2.88 -1.29
N LYS A 79 -13.25 2.30 -1.32
CA LYS A 79 -14.48 2.98 -0.91
C LYS A 79 -14.39 3.47 0.54
N LEU A 80 -13.96 2.61 1.46
CA LEU A 80 -13.85 2.95 2.87
C LEU A 80 -12.74 3.97 3.14
N LEU A 81 -11.68 4.01 2.31
CA LEU A 81 -10.66 5.04 2.38
C LEU A 81 -11.25 6.43 2.09
N ASP A 82 -11.98 6.58 0.98
CA ASP A 82 -12.60 7.87 0.63
C ASP A 82 -13.64 8.30 1.67
N GLU A 83 -14.47 7.38 2.14
CA GLU A 83 -15.44 7.66 3.20
C GLU A 83 -14.80 7.95 4.57
N SER A 84 -13.52 7.63 4.75
CA SER A 84 -12.78 7.91 5.98
C SER A 84 -12.10 9.27 6.00
N TRP A 85 -12.10 9.99 4.88
CA TRP A 85 -11.39 11.26 4.78
C TRP A 85 -12.04 12.34 5.65
N TYR A 86 -11.21 13.06 6.39
CA TYR A 86 -11.57 14.30 7.05
C TYR A 86 -10.32 15.18 7.15
N LYS A 87 -10.51 16.51 7.19
CA LYS A 87 -9.41 17.46 7.27
C LYS A 87 -8.53 17.17 8.50
N ASN A 88 -7.21 17.13 8.28
CA ASN A 88 -6.20 16.91 9.32
C ASN A 88 -6.39 15.57 10.05
N HIS A 89 -6.72 14.51 9.31
CA HIS A 89 -6.84 13.18 9.88
C HIS A 89 -5.51 12.66 10.44
N SER A 90 -5.59 11.62 11.27
CA SER A 90 -4.42 11.04 12.00
C SER A 90 -3.27 10.54 11.12
N GLY A 91 -3.47 10.44 9.80
CA GLY A 91 -2.43 10.06 8.86
C GLY A 91 -1.50 11.20 8.46
N ILE A 92 -1.97 12.45 8.62
CA ILE A 92 -1.21 13.66 8.31
C ILE A 92 -0.36 14.07 9.51
N ILE A 93 0.90 14.37 9.24
CA ILE A 93 1.86 14.69 10.29
C ILE A 93 1.64 16.11 10.83
N PRO A 94 1.46 16.30 12.14
CA PRO A 94 1.50 17.63 12.74
C PRO A 94 2.94 18.17 12.75
N SER A 95 3.10 19.47 12.51
CA SER A 95 4.41 20.14 12.59
C SER A 95 4.99 20.05 13.99
N GLN A 96 6.28 19.72 14.08
CA GLN A 96 7.01 19.73 15.35
C GLN A 96 7.38 21.15 15.78
N LYS A 97 7.44 22.08 14.81
CA LYS A 97 7.83 23.47 15.04
C LYS A 97 6.64 24.37 15.35
N ASN A 98 5.50 24.13 14.70
CA ASN A 98 4.33 25.02 14.73
C ASN A 98 3.09 24.29 15.24
N ARG A 99 2.68 24.59 16.47
CA ARG A 99 1.50 23.96 17.09
C ARG A 99 0.23 24.24 16.28
N GLY A 100 -0.53 23.19 15.99
CA GLY A 100 -1.79 23.28 15.23
C GLY A 100 -1.62 23.34 13.71
N VAL A 101 -0.39 23.35 13.20
CA VAL A 101 -0.10 23.21 11.77
C VAL A 101 0.03 21.73 11.43
N PHE A 102 -0.66 21.31 10.38
CA PHE A 102 -0.54 19.98 9.79
C PHE A 102 0.28 20.10 8.50
N LEU A 103 1.35 19.32 8.42
CA LEU A 103 2.25 19.28 7.28
C LEU A 103 1.58 18.52 6.13
N LYS A 104 1.99 18.79 4.90
CA LYS A 104 1.48 18.06 3.73
C LYS A 104 2.30 16.80 3.49
N GLN A 105 2.33 15.91 4.49
CA GLN A 105 3.05 14.63 4.43
C GLN A 105 2.42 13.56 5.32
N TYR A 106 2.61 12.31 4.91
CA TYR A 106 2.17 11.14 5.68
C TYR A 106 3.29 10.56 6.53
N GLY A 107 2.90 9.96 7.65
CA GLY A 107 3.78 9.05 8.36
C GLY A 107 3.94 7.71 7.65
N GLN A 108 4.95 6.94 8.04
CA GLN A 108 5.33 5.69 7.35
C GLN A 108 4.18 4.69 7.18
N SER A 109 3.35 4.48 8.20
CA SER A 109 2.23 3.54 8.11
C SER A 109 1.21 3.96 7.04
N ASN A 110 0.85 5.23 6.98
CA ASN A 110 -0.06 5.77 5.97
C ASN A 110 0.58 5.77 4.57
N TYR A 111 1.87 6.08 4.51
CA TYR A 111 2.63 6.07 3.27
C TYR A 111 2.67 4.68 2.63
N ILE A 112 3.05 3.65 3.40
CA ILE A 112 3.06 2.26 2.94
C ILE A 112 1.65 1.79 2.57
N PHE A 113 0.64 2.09 3.40
CA PHE A 113 -0.75 1.73 3.10
C PHE A 113 -1.20 2.27 1.72
N LEU A 114 -0.93 3.55 1.43
CA LEU A 114 -1.31 4.18 0.16
C LEU A 114 -0.47 3.66 -1.02
N ILE A 115 0.84 3.43 -0.82
CA ILE A 115 1.70 2.82 -1.85
C ILE A 115 1.21 1.41 -2.19
N ASP A 116 0.91 0.58 -1.20
CA ASP A 116 0.43 -0.79 -1.43
C ASP A 116 -0.93 -0.78 -2.11
N LEU A 117 -1.85 0.10 -1.67
CA LEU A 117 -3.18 0.21 -2.28
C LEU A 117 -3.10 0.62 -3.75
N LEU A 118 -2.27 1.63 -4.10
CA LEU A 118 -2.04 2.04 -5.48
C LEU A 118 -1.33 0.94 -6.30
N SER A 119 -0.27 0.35 -5.74
CA SER A 119 0.54 -0.66 -6.43
C SER A 119 -0.28 -1.91 -6.76
N ILE A 120 -1.07 -2.41 -5.79
CA ILE A 120 -1.97 -3.55 -6.03
C ILE A 120 -3.09 -3.16 -7.01
N SER A 121 -3.61 -1.92 -6.96
CA SER A 121 -4.59 -1.46 -7.94
C SER A 121 -4.05 -1.52 -9.38
N ILE A 122 -2.80 -1.08 -9.59
CA ILE A 122 -2.12 -1.13 -10.89
C ILE A 122 -1.86 -2.58 -11.31
N LEU A 123 -1.34 -3.41 -10.41
CA LEU A 123 -1.02 -4.80 -10.69
C LEU A 123 -2.28 -5.62 -11.04
N SER A 124 -3.39 -5.37 -10.35
CA SER A 124 -4.69 -6.02 -10.57
C SER A 124 -5.54 -5.38 -11.66
N ASN A 125 -5.01 -4.43 -12.43
CA ASN A 125 -5.71 -3.74 -13.54
C ASN A 125 -7.02 -3.04 -13.10
N ILE A 126 -7.06 -2.47 -11.89
CA ILE A 126 -8.18 -1.63 -11.45
C ILE A 126 -8.25 -0.41 -12.36
N LYS A 127 -9.44 -0.15 -12.91
CA LYS A 127 -9.67 0.97 -13.83
C LYS A 127 -9.59 2.31 -13.09
N LEU A 128 -9.16 3.35 -13.79
CA LEU A 128 -9.08 4.72 -13.24
C LEU A 128 -10.33 5.13 -12.45
N LYS A 129 -11.53 4.89 -13.01
CA LYS A 129 -12.81 5.23 -12.36
C LYS A 129 -12.92 4.72 -10.92
N ASP A 130 -12.34 3.55 -10.64
CA ASP A 130 -12.40 2.87 -9.35
C ASP A 130 -11.20 3.26 -8.47
N ALA A 131 -10.11 3.77 -9.05
CA ALA A 131 -8.94 4.29 -8.34
C ALA A 131 -9.04 5.78 -7.96
N ILE A 132 -9.94 6.55 -8.60
CA ILE A 132 -10.24 7.97 -8.29
C ILE A 132 -10.36 8.23 -6.77
N PRO A 133 -11.03 7.41 -5.96
CA PRO A 133 -11.17 7.70 -4.54
C PRO A 133 -9.83 7.70 -3.78
N ILE A 134 -8.85 6.89 -4.19
CA ILE A 134 -7.47 6.93 -3.64
C ILE A 134 -6.80 8.25 -4.02
N ILE A 135 -6.89 8.62 -5.30
CA ILE A 135 -6.29 9.84 -5.85
C ILE A 135 -6.84 11.07 -5.14
N LYS A 136 -8.17 11.13 -5.00
CA LYS A 136 -8.89 12.18 -4.29
C LYS A 136 -8.47 12.28 -2.82
N PHE A 137 -8.29 11.15 -2.14
CA PHE A 137 -7.81 11.14 -0.74
C PHE A 137 -6.46 11.86 -0.62
N ILE A 138 -5.50 11.51 -1.47
CA ILE A 138 -4.15 12.10 -1.48
C ILE A 138 -4.19 13.59 -1.86
N ASP A 139 -4.95 13.93 -2.91
CA ASP A 139 -5.03 15.30 -3.40
C ASP A 139 -5.75 16.24 -2.41
N ASN A 140 -6.77 15.74 -1.69
CA ASN A 140 -7.46 16.49 -0.64
C ASN A 140 -6.57 16.85 0.55
N ASP A 141 -5.58 16.01 0.86
CA ASP A 141 -4.57 16.30 1.88
C ASP A 141 -3.49 17.27 1.39
N GLY A 142 -3.45 17.54 0.08
CA GLY A 142 -2.45 18.40 -0.55
C GLY A 142 -1.04 17.79 -0.54
N VAL A 143 -0.92 16.48 -0.32
CA VAL A 143 0.36 15.77 -0.33
C VAL A 143 0.87 15.65 -1.77
N LYS A 144 2.10 16.11 -2.00
CA LYS A 144 2.84 15.99 -3.24
C LYS A 144 4.06 15.11 -3.00
N ASP A 145 4.03 13.91 -3.54
CA ASP A 145 5.11 12.92 -3.45
C ASP A 145 5.38 12.32 -4.83
N PHE A 146 6.66 12.10 -5.13
CA PHE A 146 7.10 11.63 -6.43
C PHE A 146 6.65 10.20 -6.75
N ILE A 147 6.67 9.30 -5.77
CA ILE A 147 6.27 7.89 -5.95
C ILE A 147 4.76 7.81 -6.13
N PHE A 148 3.97 8.54 -5.33
CA PHE A 148 2.53 8.64 -5.57
C PHE A 148 2.22 9.21 -6.95
N ASN A 149 2.88 10.29 -7.35
CA ASN A 149 2.63 10.88 -8.66
C ASN A 149 2.97 9.90 -9.79
N PHE A 150 4.08 9.18 -9.69
CA PHE A 150 4.46 8.14 -10.66
C PHE A 150 3.40 7.04 -10.77
N LEU A 151 2.93 6.50 -9.65
CA LEU A 151 1.89 5.47 -9.63
C LEU A 151 0.57 6.01 -10.20
N ILE A 152 0.14 7.19 -9.78
CA ILE A 152 -1.11 7.81 -10.24
C ILE A 152 -1.05 8.13 -11.73
N SER A 153 0.07 8.65 -12.25
CA SER A 153 0.25 8.91 -13.69
C SER A 153 0.17 7.65 -14.55
N SER A 154 0.42 6.46 -13.99
CA SER A 154 0.20 5.19 -14.71
C SER A 154 -1.28 4.78 -14.80
N LEU A 155 -2.14 5.35 -13.95
CA LEU A 155 -3.59 5.12 -13.92
C LEU A 155 -4.35 6.24 -14.64
N ASP A 156 -3.88 7.48 -14.50
CA ASP A 156 -4.49 8.70 -15.05
C ASP A 156 -3.50 9.42 -15.97
N GLU A 157 -3.70 9.29 -17.27
CA GLU A 157 -2.90 9.95 -18.29
C GLU A 157 -2.96 11.49 -18.20
N ASN A 158 -4.00 12.04 -17.57
CA ASN A 158 -4.16 13.49 -17.36
C ASN A 158 -3.51 14.00 -16.06
N ARG A 159 -2.90 13.11 -15.26
CA ARG A 159 -2.22 13.50 -14.03
C ARG A 159 -1.08 14.47 -14.37
N LYS A 160 -1.18 15.68 -13.84
CA LYS A 160 -0.16 16.71 -14.07
C LYS A 160 1.20 16.26 -13.56
N PRO A 161 2.30 16.51 -14.30
CA PRO A 161 3.65 16.31 -13.80
C PRO A 161 3.86 17.08 -12.50
N MET A 162 4.56 16.47 -11.56
CA MET A 162 4.88 17.10 -10.28
C MET A 162 6.19 17.88 -10.40
N GLU A 163 6.16 19.16 -10.02
CA GLU A 163 7.35 20.02 -10.02
C GLU A 163 8.18 19.90 -8.73
N LYS A 164 7.49 19.82 -7.58
CA LYS A 164 8.11 19.80 -6.25
C LYS A 164 7.28 19.01 -5.24
N GLU A 165 7.96 18.26 -4.39
CA GLU A 165 7.35 17.56 -3.25
C GLU A 165 6.95 18.53 -2.14
N SER A 166 5.94 18.14 -1.36
CA SER A 166 5.38 18.94 -0.26
C SER A 166 6.00 18.64 1.11
N TYR A 167 6.99 17.74 1.17
CA TYR A 167 7.65 17.36 2.42
C TYR A 167 8.27 18.57 3.11
N GLU A 168 7.94 18.72 4.39
CA GLU A 168 8.44 19.72 5.31
C GLU A 168 8.91 19.02 6.58
N GLU A 169 10.02 19.47 7.18
CA GLU A 169 10.61 18.80 8.35
C GLU A 169 11.04 17.34 8.07
N PHE A 170 11.96 16.82 8.87
CA PHE A 170 12.47 15.46 8.68
C PHE A 170 11.47 14.43 9.24
N PHE A 171 11.07 13.45 8.43
CA PHE A 171 10.15 12.37 8.84
C PHE A 171 10.53 10.99 8.29
N GLY A 172 11.75 10.80 7.78
CA GLY A 172 12.30 9.50 7.38
C GLY A 172 11.82 8.94 6.03
N ILE A 173 10.72 9.43 5.46
CA ILE A 173 10.15 8.90 4.21
C ILE A 173 11.13 9.03 3.03
N ASN A 174 11.78 10.19 2.90
CA ASN A 174 12.72 10.43 1.81
C ASN A 174 13.98 9.57 1.94
N GLU A 175 14.40 9.30 3.16
CA GLU A 175 15.56 8.47 3.48
C GLU A 175 15.28 6.99 3.26
N MET A 176 14.08 6.53 3.62
CA MET A 176 13.65 5.14 3.46
C MET A 176 13.38 4.75 2.02
N TYR A 177 12.80 5.66 1.22
CA TYR A 177 12.31 5.35 -0.13
C TYR A 177 12.98 6.20 -1.22
N GLY A 178 14.05 6.93 -0.90
CA GLY A 178 14.78 7.77 -1.85
C GLY A 178 15.31 7.00 -3.05
N ARG A 179 15.77 5.75 -2.85
CA ARG A 179 16.22 4.89 -3.96
C ARG A 179 15.11 4.52 -4.92
N LEU A 180 13.87 4.33 -4.45
CA LEU A 180 12.74 4.11 -5.36
C LEU A 180 12.54 5.32 -6.29
N LYS A 181 12.75 6.55 -5.79
CA LYS A 181 12.69 7.77 -6.62
C LYS A 181 13.80 7.79 -7.67
N THR A 182 15.02 7.35 -7.33
CA THR A 182 16.13 7.28 -8.30
C THR A 182 15.87 6.20 -9.35
N ILE A 183 15.42 5.00 -8.95
CA ILE A 183 15.02 3.91 -9.85
C ILE A 183 13.93 4.36 -10.84
N ILE A 184 12.91 5.07 -10.35
CA ILE A 184 11.81 5.55 -11.20
C ILE A 184 12.33 6.55 -12.24
N LYS A 185 13.23 7.45 -11.85
CA LYS A 185 13.82 8.47 -12.74
C LYS A 185 14.87 7.93 -13.71
N GLU A 186 15.45 6.78 -13.40
CA GLU A 186 16.48 6.15 -14.23
C GLU A 186 15.91 5.78 -15.61
N THR A 187 16.62 6.18 -16.66
CA THR A 187 16.25 5.95 -18.06
C THR A 187 16.91 4.70 -18.63
N ASP A 188 18.09 4.32 -18.13
CA ASP A 188 18.73 3.05 -18.46
C ASP A 188 18.07 1.89 -17.70
N LYS A 189 17.35 1.03 -18.43
CA LYS A 189 16.61 -0.09 -17.83
C LYS A 189 17.51 -1.03 -17.03
N ASN A 190 18.69 -1.37 -17.55
CA ASN A 190 19.63 -2.26 -16.88
C ASN A 190 20.09 -1.70 -15.52
N THR A 191 20.32 -0.39 -15.44
CA THR A 191 20.66 0.29 -14.19
C THR A 191 19.48 0.29 -13.24
N ALA A 192 18.27 0.62 -13.72
CA ALA A 192 17.05 0.58 -12.90
C ALA A 192 16.79 -0.83 -12.31
N GLU A 193 17.00 -1.89 -13.10
CA GLU A 193 16.85 -3.28 -12.68
C GLU A 193 17.85 -3.68 -11.59
N LYS A 194 19.13 -3.32 -11.76
CA LYS A 194 20.19 -3.55 -10.76
C LYS A 194 19.90 -2.82 -9.44
N GLU A 195 19.47 -1.57 -9.54
CA GLU A 195 19.13 -0.75 -8.39
C GLU A 195 17.88 -1.26 -7.66
N LEU A 196 16.88 -1.74 -8.41
CA LEU A 196 15.67 -2.33 -7.83
C LEU A 196 15.98 -3.67 -7.13
N LYS A 197 16.86 -4.50 -7.71
CA LYS A 197 17.38 -5.69 -7.04
C LYS A 197 18.08 -5.33 -5.73
N TYR A 198 18.99 -4.36 -5.76
CA TYR A 198 19.69 -3.91 -4.56
C TYR A 198 18.72 -3.43 -3.49
N PHE A 199 17.71 -2.64 -3.87
CA PHE A 199 16.66 -2.17 -2.97
C PHE A 199 15.93 -3.33 -2.28
N LEU A 200 15.49 -4.34 -3.06
CA LEU A 200 14.76 -5.50 -2.53
C LEU A 200 15.62 -6.34 -1.58
N GLU A 201 16.92 -6.50 -1.87
CA GLU A 201 17.83 -7.33 -1.07
C GLU A 201 18.27 -6.64 0.22
N ASN A 202 18.46 -5.31 0.20
CA ASN A 202 19.18 -4.60 1.26
C ASN A 202 18.32 -3.57 2.01
N GLU A 203 17.35 -2.94 1.35
CA GLU A 203 16.69 -1.74 1.88
C GLU A 203 15.22 -1.97 2.25
N TRP A 204 14.47 -2.78 1.49
CA TRP A 204 13.02 -2.92 1.70
C TRP A 204 12.66 -3.34 3.13
N TYR A 205 13.14 -4.49 3.59
CA TYR A 205 12.85 -4.95 4.96
C TYR A 205 13.55 -4.10 6.04
N ALA A 206 14.74 -3.59 5.73
CA ALA A 206 15.48 -2.72 6.64
C ALA A 206 14.77 -1.38 6.88
N SER A 207 13.98 -0.89 5.91
CA SER A 207 13.19 0.34 6.03
C SER A 207 12.15 0.27 7.15
N PHE A 208 11.75 -0.94 7.56
CA PHE A 208 10.83 -1.14 8.68
C PHE A 208 11.52 -1.05 10.04
N LYS A 209 12.86 -1.04 10.12
CA LYS A 209 13.59 -0.99 11.40
C LYS A 209 13.11 0.19 12.24
N ASN A 210 12.93 -0.03 13.54
CA ASN A 210 12.36 0.93 14.50
C ASN A 210 10.86 1.25 14.31
N THR A 211 10.13 0.44 13.54
CA THR A 211 8.68 0.56 13.35
C THR A 211 7.98 -0.71 13.85
N PRO A 212 6.66 -0.65 14.11
CA PRO A 212 5.86 -1.84 14.44
C PRO A 212 5.80 -2.91 13.33
N LEU A 213 6.25 -2.61 12.11
CA LEU A 213 6.29 -3.57 11.00
C LEU A 213 7.53 -4.48 11.06
N TYR A 214 8.63 -4.03 11.68
CA TYR A 214 9.82 -4.86 11.82
C TYR A 214 9.56 -6.03 12.77
N ASN A 215 9.92 -7.24 12.35
CA ASN A 215 9.68 -8.47 13.12
C ASN A 215 8.21 -8.67 13.56
N GLN A 216 7.24 -8.05 12.87
CA GLN A 216 5.81 -8.21 13.14
C GLN A 216 5.36 -9.68 13.20
N HIS A 217 6.01 -10.58 12.44
CA HIS A 217 5.76 -12.03 12.46
C HIS A 217 6.06 -12.72 13.80
N ASN A 218 6.82 -12.07 14.69
CA ASN A 218 7.12 -12.53 16.05
C ASN A 218 6.12 -12.02 17.09
N THR A 219 5.18 -11.15 16.70
CA THR A 219 4.20 -10.62 17.65
C THR A 219 3.18 -11.70 18.04
N PRO A 220 2.77 -11.78 19.32
CA PRO A 220 1.77 -12.76 19.78
C PRO A 220 0.35 -12.43 19.31
N HIS A 221 0.15 -11.29 18.66
CA HIS A 221 -1.15 -10.79 18.24
C HIS A 221 -1.54 -11.22 16.82
N ASN A 222 -0.73 -12.06 16.16
CA ASN A 222 -0.95 -12.57 14.80
C ASN A 222 -1.31 -11.44 13.83
N THR A 223 -0.53 -10.35 13.82
CA THR A 223 -0.80 -9.15 13.00
C THR A 223 -0.04 -9.11 11.68
N TYR A 224 0.83 -10.09 11.43
CA TYR A 224 1.64 -10.21 10.23
C TYR A 224 0.81 -10.67 9.02
N ALA A 225 0.87 -9.92 7.92
CA ALA A 225 0.17 -10.26 6.67
C ALA A 225 1.13 -10.66 5.53
N GLY A 226 2.44 -10.43 5.67
CA GLY A 226 3.45 -10.57 4.61
C GLY A 226 4.40 -9.37 4.58
N TYR A 227 5.60 -9.53 3.99
CA TYR A 227 6.59 -8.44 3.81
C TYR A 227 6.75 -8.01 2.35
N TRP A 228 5.68 -8.13 1.57
CA TRP A 228 5.71 -7.94 0.12
C TRP A 228 5.98 -6.49 -0.29
N CYS A 229 6.84 -6.32 -1.30
CA CYS A 229 7.16 -5.03 -1.92
C CYS A 229 6.35 -4.85 -3.21
N PHE A 230 5.06 -4.51 -3.10
CA PHE A 230 4.20 -4.35 -4.27
C PHE A 230 4.63 -3.21 -5.20
N ILE A 231 5.24 -2.16 -4.65
CA ILE A 231 5.80 -1.05 -5.43
C ILE A 231 6.90 -1.51 -6.39
N ALA A 232 7.73 -2.48 -6.02
CA ALA A 232 8.76 -3.00 -6.93
C ALA A 232 8.12 -3.65 -8.16
N ALA A 233 7.11 -4.49 -7.97
CA ALA A 233 6.38 -5.10 -9.10
C ALA A 233 5.63 -4.04 -9.93
N ALA A 234 5.02 -3.03 -9.29
CA ALA A 234 4.38 -1.94 -10.01
C ALA A 234 5.39 -1.15 -10.88
N ILE A 235 6.59 -0.86 -10.36
CA ILE A 235 7.68 -0.23 -11.12
C ILE A 235 8.08 -1.09 -12.33
N VAL A 236 8.26 -2.41 -12.13
CA VAL A 236 8.57 -3.36 -13.21
C VAL A 236 7.49 -3.29 -14.31
N LYS A 237 6.21 -3.34 -13.94
CA LYS A 237 5.08 -3.25 -14.88
C LYS A 237 5.07 -1.93 -15.65
N ILE A 238 5.17 -0.81 -14.95
CA ILE A 238 5.05 0.54 -15.55
C ILE A 238 6.23 0.85 -16.47
N LYS A 239 7.46 0.50 -16.07
CA LYS A 239 8.67 0.79 -16.84
C LYS A 239 9.05 -0.31 -17.84
N GLY A 240 8.38 -1.46 -17.79
CA GLY A 240 8.71 -2.64 -18.59
C GLY A 240 10.15 -3.09 -18.36
N LEU A 241 10.53 -3.30 -17.10
CA LEU A 241 11.85 -3.77 -16.69
C LEU A 241 11.94 -5.30 -16.75
N ASP A 242 13.13 -5.85 -16.97
CA ASP A 242 13.39 -7.28 -16.79
C ASP A 242 13.61 -7.61 -15.30
N ASP A 243 12.74 -8.46 -14.73
CA ASP A 243 12.84 -8.87 -13.33
C ASP A 243 13.62 -10.19 -13.12
N SER A 244 14.14 -10.79 -14.19
CA SER A 244 14.78 -12.11 -14.16
C SER A 244 15.84 -12.26 -13.05
N SER A 245 16.65 -11.22 -12.82
CA SER A 245 17.77 -11.25 -11.87
C SER A 245 17.38 -11.19 -10.39
N PHE A 246 16.14 -10.81 -10.08
CA PHE A 246 15.61 -10.69 -8.71
C PHE A 246 14.22 -11.32 -8.54
N ARG A 247 13.75 -12.06 -9.54
CA ARG A 247 12.42 -12.68 -9.56
C ARG A 247 12.17 -13.58 -8.35
N ASP A 248 13.21 -14.25 -7.85
CA ASP A 248 13.12 -15.15 -6.69
C ASP A 248 13.40 -14.47 -5.33
N ASN A 249 13.52 -13.13 -5.31
CA ASN A 249 13.61 -12.40 -4.05
C ASN A 249 12.34 -12.61 -3.21
N LYS A 250 12.50 -12.99 -1.95
CA LYS A 250 11.40 -13.36 -1.03
C LYS A 250 10.39 -12.25 -0.73
N TYR A 251 10.70 -10.99 -1.03
CA TYR A 251 9.78 -9.85 -0.86
C TYR A 251 9.11 -9.44 -2.18
N TYR A 252 9.54 -9.98 -3.32
CA TYR A 252 9.09 -9.55 -4.63
C TYR A 252 7.82 -10.31 -5.08
N PRO A 253 6.69 -9.63 -5.36
CA PRO A 253 5.44 -10.30 -5.66
C PRO A 253 5.32 -10.69 -7.16
N LYS A 254 6.22 -11.54 -7.66
CA LYS A 254 6.37 -11.91 -9.09
C LYS A 254 5.07 -12.38 -9.77
N ASP A 255 4.21 -13.09 -9.04
CA ASP A 255 2.98 -13.67 -9.60
C ASP A 255 1.97 -12.59 -10.03
N MET A 256 2.08 -11.38 -9.49
CA MET A 256 1.22 -10.24 -9.85
C MET A 256 1.49 -9.70 -11.26
N LEU A 257 2.61 -10.09 -11.88
CA LEU A 257 2.99 -9.70 -13.25
C LEU A 257 2.72 -10.80 -14.27
N SER A 258 2.45 -12.02 -13.82
CA SER A 258 2.47 -13.23 -14.65
C SER A 258 1.17 -13.48 -15.42
N HIS A 259 0.14 -12.68 -15.16
CA HIS A 259 -1.18 -12.79 -15.77
C HIS A 259 -1.62 -11.44 -16.30
N GLU A 260 -1.00 -11.00 -17.39
CA GLU A 260 -1.79 -10.25 -18.37
C GLU A 260 -2.98 -11.16 -18.74
N MET A 261 -4.19 -10.67 -18.49
CA MET A 261 -5.42 -11.39 -18.78
C MET A 261 -5.33 -11.88 -20.23
N GLN A 262 -5.51 -13.19 -20.44
CA GLN A 262 -5.88 -13.68 -21.76
C GLN A 262 -7.14 -12.89 -22.16
N ASN A 263 -6.98 -12.03 -23.17
CA ASN A 263 -8.08 -11.29 -23.80
C ASN A 263 -9.21 -12.22 -24.23
#